data_AF-A0A2P6QNY6-F1
#
_entry.id   AF-A0A2P6QNY6-F1
#
_cell.length_a   1.000
_cell.length_b   1.000
_cell.length_c   1.000
_cell.angle_alpha   90.00
_cell.angle_beta   90.00
_cell.angle_gamma   90.00
#
_symmetry.space_group_name_H-M   'P 1'
#
loop_
_entity.id
_entity.type
_entity.pdbx_description
1 polymer ?
#
loop_
_entity_poly.entity_id
_entity_poly.type
_entity_poly.pdbx_seq_one_letter_code
_entity_poly.pdbx_strand_id
1 'polypeptide(L)' 'MAQMMSHEELPMGKGIFFYDDPSQLEEAQLRLHRLKTKFHKVFGHLPQVYARSPGRVNLIGEHTDYDGFSVLPMAI' A
#
# COMPACT_ATOMS: atom_id res chain seq x y z
N MET A 1 32.63 7.49 7.41
CA MET A 1 31.94 7.84 6.16
C MET A 1 31.01 6.68 5.82
N ALA A 2 29.78 6.70 6.33
CA ALA A 2 28.79 5.67 6.07
C ALA A 2 28.13 5.96 4.72
N GLN A 3 28.30 5.04 3.79
CA GLN A 3 27.99 5.20 2.38
C GLN A 3 26.46 5.22 2.17
N MET A 4 26.06 6.26 1.44
CA MET A 4 24.71 6.63 1.05
C MET A 4 24.03 5.47 0.29
N MET A 5 23.05 4.82 0.90
CA MET A 5 22.10 3.98 0.16
C MET A 5 21.02 4.88 -0.44
N SER A 6 21.03 4.99 -1.76
CA SER A 6 20.03 5.67 -2.57
C SER A 6 18.64 5.05 -2.37
N HIS A 7 17.85 5.61 -1.44
CA HIS A 7 16.42 5.33 -1.25
C HIS A 7 15.56 5.95 -2.37
N GLU A 8 15.93 5.73 -3.62
CA GLU A 8 15.21 6.26 -4.79
C GLU A 8 14.37 5.19 -5.51
N GLU A 9 14.63 3.90 -5.25
CA GLU A 9 13.71 2.85 -5.62
C GLU A 9 12.61 2.74 -4.56
N LEU A 10 11.36 2.96 -4.96
CA LEU A 10 10.20 2.65 -4.12
C LEU A 10 10.36 1.21 -3.60
N PRO A 11 10.00 0.91 -2.34
CA PRO A 11 10.05 -0.45 -1.79
C PRO A 11 8.95 -1.37 -2.39
N MET A 12 8.52 -1.08 -3.61
CA MET A 12 7.72 -1.95 -4.45
C MET A 12 8.66 -3.00 -5.02
N GLY A 13 8.99 -4.01 -4.20
CA GLY A 13 9.78 -5.14 -4.65
C GLY A 13 9.20 -5.68 -5.96
N LYS A 14 10.02 -5.68 -7.02
CA LYS A 14 9.75 -6.41 -8.27
C LYS A 14 9.59 -7.89 -7.90
N GLY A 15 8.37 -8.33 -7.63
CA GLY A 15 8.11 -9.71 -7.20
C GLY A 15 6.81 -9.93 -6.43
N ILE A 16 6.14 -8.88 -5.92
CA ILE A 16 4.81 -8.99 -5.33
C ILE A 16 3.86 -8.13 -6.19
N PHE A 17 3.34 -8.73 -7.26
CA PHE A 17 2.43 -8.07 -8.20
C PHE A 17 1.08 -7.77 -7.53
N PHE A 18 0.96 -6.60 -6.89
CA PHE A 18 -0.33 -5.99 -6.53
C PHE A 18 -0.90 -5.11 -7.65
N TYR A 19 -0.13 -4.90 -8.70
CA TYR A 19 -0.43 -3.99 -9.80
C TYR A 19 0.01 -4.64 -11.10
N ASP A 20 -0.94 -5.25 -11.80
CA ASP A 20 -0.71 -5.88 -13.11
C ASP A 20 -0.88 -4.88 -14.26
N ASP A 21 -1.51 -3.73 -13.97
CA ASP A 21 -1.78 -2.67 -14.93
C ASP A 21 -0.84 -1.45 -14.73
N PRO A 22 -0.22 -0.91 -15.79
CA PRO A 22 0.69 0.23 -15.70
C PRO A 22 0.08 1.50 -15.09
N SER A 23 -1.22 1.76 -15.31
CA SER A 23 -1.87 2.94 -14.73
C SER A 23 -1.98 2.85 -13.21
N GLN A 24 -2.19 1.63 -12.69
CA GLN A 24 -2.24 1.37 -11.25
C GLN A 24 -0.88 1.58 -10.57
N LEU A 25 0.21 1.22 -11.28
CA LEU A 25 1.56 1.49 -10.81
C LEU A 25 1.80 3.01 -10.71
N GLU A 26 1.47 3.77 -11.75
CA GLU A 26 1.64 5.22 -11.78
C GLU A 26 0.84 5.90 -10.65
N GLU A 27 -0.41 5.48 -10.44
CA GLU A 27 -1.23 6.00 -9.34
C GLU A 27 -0.59 5.70 -7.97
N ALA A 28 -0.07 4.49 -7.78
CA ALA A 28 0.61 4.11 -6.54
C ALA A 28 1.88 4.95 -6.31
N GLN A 29 2.66 5.23 -7.36
CA GLN A 29 3.84 6.09 -7.29
C GLN A 29 3.45 7.51 -6.86
N LEU A 30 2.41 8.08 -7.48
CA LEU A 30 1.89 9.40 -7.12
C LEU A 30 1.42 9.46 -5.67
N ARG A 31 0.71 8.42 -5.20
CA ARG A 31 0.22 8.32 -3.82
C ARG A 31 1.38 8.25 -2.82
N LEU A 32 2.39 7.42 -3.07
CA LEU A 32 3.56 7.28 -2.21
C LEU A 32 4.40 8.56 -2.19
N HIS A 33 4.55 9.25 -3.32
CA HIS A 33 5.24 10.55 -3.39
C HIS A 33 4.53 11.62 -2.54
N ARG A 34 3.20 11.71 -2.63
CA ARG A 34 2.39 12.61 -1.79
C ARG A 34 2.53 12.28 -0.31
N LEU A 35 2.51 10.99 0.06
CA LEU A 35 2.71 10.53 1.44
C LEU A 35 4.11 10.88 1.96
N LYS A 36 5.17 10.60 1.21
CA LYS A 36 6.56 10.94 1.56
C LYS A 36 6.70 12.42 1.86
N THR A 37 6.18 13.27 0.98
CA THR A 37 6.23 14.73 1.13
C THR A 37 5.47 15.19 2.36
N LYS A 38 4.27 14.67 2.61
CA LYS A 38 3.46 15.04 3.78
C LYS A 38 4.10 14.54 5.08
N PHE A 39 4.61 13.31 5.09
CA PHE A 39 5.30 12.72 6.24
C PHE A 39 6.51 13.56 6.64
N HIS A 40 7.37 13.93 5.69
CA HIS A 40 8.52 14.79 5.95
C HIS A 40 8.12 16.16 6.52
N LYS A 41 7.04 16.77 6.02
CA LYS A 41 6.53 18.04 6.56
C LYS A 41 6.06 17.94 8.00
N VAL A 42 5.49 16.79 8.41
CA VAL A 42 4.94 16.60 9.77
C VAL A 42 6.02 16.15 10.75
N PHE A 43 6.94 15.28 10.33
CA PHE A 43 7.88 14.60 11.22
C PHE A 43 9.34 15.04 11.05
N GLY A 44 9.67 15.85 10.03
CA GLY A 44 11.01 16.41 9.82
C GLY A 44 12.05 15.42 9.28
N HIS A 45 11.65 14.20 8.93
CA HIS A 45 12.51 13.19 8.31
C HIS A 45 11.73 12.34 7.30
N LEU A 46 12.43 11.56 6.47
CA LEU A 46 11.80 10.66 5.51
C LEU A 46 11.27 9.39 6.19
N PRO A 47 10.17 8.79 5.70
CA PRO A 47 9.70 7.49 6.19
C PRO A 47 10.71 6.39 5.85
N GLN A 48 10.93 5.46 6.78
CA GLN A 48 11.84 4.33 6.60
C GLN A 48 11.17 3.15 5.90
N VAL A 49 9.86 2.97 6.10
CA VAL A 49 9.07 1.86 5.57
C VAL A 49 7.69 2.38 5.17
N TYR A 50 7.07 1.72 4.18
CA TYR A 50 5.68 1.93 3.80
C TYR A 50 4.92 0.61 3.99
N ALA A 51 3.71 0.70 4.54
CA ALA A 51 2.79 -0.43 4.65
C ALA A 51 1.48 -0.08 3.93
N ARG A 52 0.90 -1.06 3.23
CA ARG A 52 -0.40 -0.94 2.56
C ARG A 52 -1.27 -2.13 2.96
N SER A 53 -2.53 -1.86 3.24
CA SER A 53 -3.58 -2.87 3.34
C SER A 53 -4.75 -2.41 2.47
N PRO A 54 -5.18 -3.21 1.47
CA PRO A 54 -6.32 -2.85 0.63
C PRO A 54 -7.62 -2.84 1.42
N GLY A 55 -8.60 -2.09 0.92
CA GLY A 55 -9.98 -2.26 1.39
C GLY A 55 -10.52 -3.62 0.93
N ARG A 56 -11.76 -3.93 1.34
CA ARG A 56 -12.45 -5.11 0.85
C ARG A 56 -13.91 -4.83 0.57
N VAL A 57 -14.43 -5.41 -0.50
CA VAL A 57 -15.87 -5.55 -0.74
C VAL A 57 -16.31 -6.94 -0.29
N ASN A 58 -17.53 -7.05 0.21
CA ASN A 58 -18.15 -8.33 0.50
C ASN A 58 -19.09 -8.68 -0.66
N LEU A 59 -18.90 -9.83 -1.31
CA LEU A 59 -19.78 -10.24 -2.41
C LEU A 59 -21.08 -10.87 -1.87
N ILE A 60 -20.97 -11.63 -0.76
CA ILE A 60 -22.11 -12.25 -0.06
C ILE A 60 -21.72 -12.63 1.38
N GLY A 61 -22.73 -12.65 2.26
CA GLY A 61 -22.57 -12.95 3.69
C GLY A 61 -22.40 -11.68 4.53
N GLU A 62 -23.28 -10.70 4.34
CA GLU A 62 -23.28 -9.48 5.15
C GLU A 62 -23.94 -9.74 6.50
N HIS A 63 -23.32 -9.26 7.58
CA HIS A 63 -23.77 -9.50 8.95
C HIS A 63 -23.85 -10.97 9.38
N THR A 64 -23.13 -11.89 8.73
CA THR A 64 -23.06 -13.30 9.13
C THR A 64 -21.68 -13.71 9.65
N ASP A 65 -20.69 -12.84 9.47
CA ASP A 65 -19.31 -13.07 9.86
C ASP A 65 -19.15 -13.19 11.38
N TYR A 66 -19.85 -12.34 12.15
CA TYR A 66 -19.82 -12.41 13.61
C TYR A 66 -20.56 -13.62 14.19
N ASP A 67 -21.41 -14.28 13.40
CA ASP A 67 -22.12 -15.51 13.77
C ASP A 67 -21.30 -16.78 13.44
N GLY A 68 -20.10 -16.63 12.87
CA GLY A 68 -19.20 -17.75 12.54
C GLY A 68 -19.51 -18.45 11.22
N PHE A 69 -20.39 -17.88 10.39
CA PHE A 69 -20.61 -18.39 9.04
C PHE A 69 -19.54 -17.91 8.05
N SER A 70 -19.31 -18.70 7.01
CA SER A 70 -18.42 -18.33 5.92
C SER A 70 -18.94 -17.11 5.15
N VAL A 71 -18.01 -16.26 4.70
CA VAL A 71 -18.27 -15.09 3.84
C VAL A 71 -17.42 -15.15 2.58
N LEU A 72 -17.79 -14.39 1.55
CA LEU A 72 -17.03 -14.32 0.28
C LEU A 72 -16.58 -12.88 -0.03
N PRO A 73 -15.51 -12.39 0.61
CA PRO A 73 -14.97 -11.06 0.36
C PRO A 73 -13.93 -11.04 -0.76
N MET A 74 -13.64 -9.85 -1.28
CA MET A 74 -12.57 -9.59 -2.23
C MET A 74 -11.86 -8.28 -1.88
N ALA A 75 -10.53 -8.26 -1.95
CA ALA A 75 -9.75 -7.03 -1.78
C ALA A 75 -9.95 -6.07 -2.96
N ILE A 76 -9.87 -4.77 -2.70
CA ILE A 76 -9.95 -3.69 -3.72
C ILE A 76 -8.70 -2.80 -3.73
#